data_AF-A0A1I1MT52-F1
#
_entry.id   AF-A0A1I1MT52-F1
#
_cell.length_a   1.000
_cell.length_b   1.000
_cell.length_c   1.000
_cell.angle_alpha   90.00
_cell.angle_beta   90.00
_cell.angle_gamma   90.00
#
_symmetry.space_group_name_H-M   'P 1'
#
loop_
_entity.id
_entity.type
_entity.pdbx_description
1 polymer ?
#
loop_
_entity_poly.entity_id
_entity_poly.type
_entity_poly.pdbx_seq_one_letter_code
_entity_poly.pdbx_strand_id
1 'polypeptide(L)' 'MRFAFIAKHRGIWPVAWLCEALDVSRSGFHAWLARTPSKRSQDDEAIGVKVRAS' A
#
# COMPACT_ATOMS: atom_id res chain seq x y z
N MET A 1 7.34 1.05 1.89
CA MET A 1 6.29 2.10 1.78
C MET A 1 5.35 2.05 0.55
N ARG A 2 4.82 0.88 0.15
CA ARG A 2 3.79 0.81 -0.92
C ARG A 2 2.52 1.62 -0.58
N PHE A 3 2.03 1.49 0.65
CA PHE A 3 0.81 2.18 1.09
C PHE A 3 0.96 3.69 1.20
N ALA A 4 2.13 4.21 1.58
CA ALA A 4 2.38 5.65 1.58
C ALA A 4 2.46 6.23 0.17
N PHE A 5 3.04 5.49 -0.78
CA PHE A 5 3.00 5.86 -2.19
C PHE A 5 1.56 5.93 -2.71
N ILE A 6 0.75 4.93 -2.40
CA ILE A 6 -0.69 4.92 -2.71
C ILE A 6 -1.37 6.13 -2.06
N ALA A 7 -1.10 6.41 -0.79
CA ALA A 7 -1.70 7.52 -0.06
C ALA A 7 -1.36 8.89 -0.66
N LYS A 8 -0.15 9.07 -1.20
CA LYS A 8 0.29 10.31 -1.87
C LYS A 8 -0.33 10.48 -3.26
N HIS A 9 -0.50 9.38 -4.01
CA HIS A 9 -0.98 9.42 -5.40
C HIS A 9 -2.48 9.13 -5.56
N ARG A 10 -3.20 8.78 -4.49
CA ARG A 10 -4.66 8.52 -4.51
C ARG A 10 -5.53 9.66 -5.02
N GLY A 11 -5.00 10.88 -5.08
CA GLY A 11 -5.69 12.05 -5.64
C GLY A 11 -5.58 12.16 -7.16
N ILE A 12 -4.64 11.43 -7.76
CA ILE A 12 -4.36 11.44 -9.21
C ILE A 12 -4.85 10.14 -9.83
N TRP A 13 -4.63 9.00 -9.16
CA TRP A 13 -4.97 7.67 -9.66
C TRP A 13 -5.88 6.92 -8.68
N PRO A 14 -6.79 6.05 -9.18
CA PRO A 14 -7.59 5.19 -8.32
C PRO A 14 -6.72 4.31 -7.43
N VAL A 15 -7.03 4.25 -6.14
CA VAL A 15 -6.34 3.39 -5.16
C VAL A 15 -6.34 1.92 -5.61
N ALA A 16 -7.44 1.44 -6.20
CA ALA A 16 -7.51 0.08 -6.71
C ALA A 16 -6.45 -0.20 -7.77
N TRP A 17 -6.24 0.75 -8.71
CA TRP A 17 -5.18 0.63 -9.72
C TRP A 17 -3.82 0.55 -9.05
N LEU A 18 -3.53 1.47 -8.12
CA LEU A 18 -2.25 1.51 -7.42
C LEU A 18 -2.02 0.26 -6.57
N CYS A 19 -3.07 -0.33 -5.99
CA CYS A 19 -3.00 -1.59 -5.24
C CYS A 19 -2.65 -2.76 -6.16
N GLU A 20 -3.32 -2.90 -7.30
CA GLU A 20 -3.04 -3.96 -8.28
C GLU A 20 -1.61 -3.84 -8.84
N ALA A 21 -1.18 -2.62 -9.19
CA ALA A 21 0.15 -2.41 -9.77
C ALA A 21 1.30 -2.60 -8.79
N LEU A 22 1.03 -2.48 -7.50
CA LEU A 22 2.01 -2.69 -6.44
C LEU A 22 1.90 -4.07 -5.79
N ASP A 23 0.98 -4.92 -6.28
CA ASP A 23 0.63 -6.24 -5.78
C ASP A 23 0.29 -6.23 -4.27
N VAL A 24 -0.54 -5.28 -3.85
CA VAL A 24 -0.98 -5.15 -2.45
C VAL A 24 -2.49 -5.25 -2.31
N SER A 25 -2.94 -5.87 -1.21
CA SER A 25 -4.36 -5.96 -0.91
C SER A 25 -4.96 -4.61 -0.53
N ARG A 26 -6.11 -4.28 -1.13
CA ARG A 26 -6.94 -3.11 -0.78
C ARG A 26 -7.31 -3.10 0.70
N SER A 27 -7.65 -4.26 1.27
CA SER A 27 -7.98 -4.39 2.69
C SER A 27 -6.79 -4.06 3.59
N GLY A 28 -5.57 -4.42 3.17
CA GLY A 28 -4.33 -4.05 3.85
C GLY A 28 -4.07 -2.54 3.84
N PHE A 29 -4.36 -1.87 2.72
CA PHE A 29 -4.27 -0.41 2.61
C PHE A 29 -5.26 0.31 3.54
N HIS A 30 -6.52 -0.13 3.59
CA HIS A 30 -7.51 0.47 4.49
C HIS A 30 -7.20 0.21 5.97
N ALA A 31 -6.72 -1.00 6.32
CA ALA A 31 -6.25 -1.29 7.66
C ALA A 31 -5.03 -0.45 8.05
N TRP A 32 -4.11 -0.21 7.10
CA TRP A 32 -2.98 0.67 7.26
C TRP A 32 -3.40 2.14 7.45
N LEU A 33 -4.42 2.61 6.74
CA LEU A 33 -5.00 3.95 6.96
C LEU A 33 -5.67 4.07 8.34
N ALA A 34 -6.37 3.03 8.79
CA ALA A 34 -7.03 3.01 10.09
C ALA A 34 -6.03 3.01 11.26
N ARG A 35 -4.88 2.35 11.09
CA ARG A 35 -3.73 2.43 11.99
C ARG A 35 -2.95 3.72 11.71
N THR A 36 -3.51 4.87 12.09
CA THR A 36 -2.91 6.22 12.01
C THR A 36 -1.38 6.20 11.78
N PRO A 37 -0.90 6.52 10.58
CA PRO A 37 0.53 6.44 10.27
C PRO A 37 1.25 7.57 11.00
N SER A 38 1.82 7.25 12.17
CA SER A 38 2.79 8.11 12.82
C SER A 38 3.99 8.25 11.88
N LYS A 39 4.53 9.47 11.73
CA LYS A 39 5.59 9.90 10.78
C LYS A 39 6.74 8.90 10.53
N ARG A 40 6.97 7.93 11.43
CA ARG A 40 8.01 6.88 11.40
C ARG A 40 7.75 5.68 10.49
N SER A 41 6.51 5.32 10.14
CA SER A 41 6.27 4.20 9.17
C SER A 41 6.65 4.55 7.72
N GLN A 42 7.08 5.80 7.54
CA GLN A 42 8.14 6.32 6.69
C GLN A 42 9.09 5.35 5.94
N ASP A 43 9.65 4.39 6.67
CA ASP A 43 11.03 3.99 6.36
C ASP A 43 11.23 2.49 6.08
N ASP A 44 10.19 1.66 6.16
CA ASP A 44 10.38 0.22 5.93
C ASP A 44 10.24 -0.15 4.44
N GLU A 45 11.40 -0.47 3.87
CA GLU A 45 11.65 -1.04 2.55
C GLU A 45 11.70 -2.57 2.61
N ALA A 46 11.11 -3.22 1.58
CA ALA A 46 11.09 -4.67 1.33
C ALA A 46 10.24 -5.48 2.34
N ILE A 47 9.37 -6.41 1.98
CA ILE A 47 9.53 -7.64 1.21
C ILE A 47 8.11 -8.17 0.92
N GLY A 48 7.89 -8.78 -0.25
CA GLY A 48 6.63 -9.48 -0.51
C GLY A 48 6.41 -9.86 -1.96
N VAL A 49 7.47 -10.25 -2.68
CA VAL A 49 7.32 -11.07 -3.88
C VAL A 49 6.82 -12.45 -3.41
N LYS A 50 5.69 -12.91 -3.97
CA LYS A 50 4.99 -14.20 -3.81
C LYS A 50 3.80 -14.15 -2.83
N VAL A 51 2.57 -14.19 -3.37
CA VAL A 51 1.82 -15.45 -3.48
C VAL A 51 0.98 -15.40 -4.77
N ARG A 52 1.59 -15.81 -5.88
CA ARG A 52 0.83 -16.34 -7.03
C ARG A 52 0.16 -17.62 -6.55
N ALA A 53 -1.17 -17.61 -6.52
CA ALA A 53 -1.98 -18.80 -6.41
C ALA A 53 -1.82 -19.64 -7.69
N SER A 54 -1.37 -20.90 -7.53
CA SER A 54 -1.74 -22.10 -8.31
C SER A 54 -0.98 -23.29 -7.73
#